data_AF-A0A0U2MIM5-F1
#
_entry.id   AF-A0A0U2MIM5-F1
#
_cell.length_a   1.000
_cell.length_b   1.000
_cell.length_c   1.000
_cell.angle_alpha   90.00
_cell.angle_beta   90.00
_cell.angle_gamma   90.00
#
_symmetry.space_group_name_H-M   'P 1'
#
loop_
_entity.id
_entity.type
_entity.pdbx_description
1 polymer ?
#
loop_
_entity_poly.entity_id
_entity_poly.type
_entity_poly.pdbx_seq_one_letter_code
_entity_poly.pdbx_strand_id
1 'polypeptide(L)' 'MNQFKELQKLIKLTGDRAKLDAKANETYIVYKTAEGQIVREYSDGNVIPVSEQDESHV' A
#
# COMPACT_ATOMS: atom_id res chain seq x y z
N MET A 1 19.01 16.63 -13.85
CA MET A 1 18.74 15.21 -14.21
C MET A 1 18.71 14.24 -13.01
N ASN A 2 18.95 14.67 -11.76
CA ASN A 2 19.01 13.76 -10.59
C ASN A 2 17.70 13.67 -9.77
N GLN A 3 16.91 14.75 -9.76
CA GLN A 3 15.74 14.89 -8.86
C GLN A 3 14.65 13.84 -9.11
N PHE A 4 14.41 13.44 -10.36
CA PHE A 4 13.41 12.42 -10.68
C PHE A 4 13.80 11.03 -10.15
N LYS A 5 15.09 10.68 -10.20
CA LYS A 5 15.61 9.42 -9.65
C LYS A 5 15.53 9.40 -8.11
N GLU A 6 15.83 10.53 -7.48
CA GLU A 6 15.71 10.69 -6.02
C GLU A 6 14.25 10.60 -5.56
N LEU A 7 13.33 11.23 -6.29
CA LEU A 7 11.90 11.13 -6.03
C LEU A 7 11.39 9.68 -6.16
N GLN A 8 11.79 8.98 -7.22
CA GLN A 8 11.44 7.56 -7.39
C GLN A 8 11.99 6.69 -6.25
N LYS A 9 13.21 6.96 -5.78
CA LYS A 9 13.80 6.26 -4.65
C LYS A 9 13.01 6.53 -3.36
N LEU A 10 12.63 7.78 -3.11
CA LEU A 10 11.83 8.16 -1.95
C LEU A 10 10.48 7.45 -1.95
N ILE A 11 9.76 7.47 -3.08
CA ILE A 11 8.45 6.80 -3.24
C ILE A 11 8.56 5.31 -2.90
N LYS A 12 9.58 4.62 -3.43
CA LYS A 12 9.81 3.20 -3.14
C LYS A 12 10.08 2.96 -1.65
N LEU A 13 10.97 3.73 -1.05
CA LEU A 13 11.32 3.61 0.37
C LEU A 13 10.11 3.84 1.29
N THR A 14 9.24 4.79 0.95
CA THR A 14 8.00 5.02 1.71
C THR A 14 7.05 3.82 1.63
N GLY A 15 6.91 3.20 0.46
CA GLY A 15 6.12 1.97 0.29
C GLY A 15 6.71 0.79 1.05
N ASP A 16 8.02 0.57 0.96
CA ASP A 16 8.71 -0.51 1.66
C ASP A 16 8.59 -0.35 3.18
N ARG A 17 8.72 0.88 3.69
CA ARG A 17 8.55 1.18 5.11
C ARG A 17 7.13 0.90 5.59
N ALA A 18 6.12 1.27 4.79
CA ALA A 18 4.71 1.02 5.11
C ALA A 18 4.40 -0.48 5.18
N LYS A 19 4.94 -1.30 4.24
CA LYS A 19 4.82 -2.76 4.29
C LYS A 19 5.45 -3.34 5.55
N LEU A 20 6.64 -2.84 5.94
CA LEU A 20 7.33 -3.30 7.14
C LEU A 20 6.55 -2.96 8.41
N ASP A 21 6.02 -1.73 8.51
CA ASP A 21 5.15 -1.34 9.63
C ASP A 21 3.88 -2.18 9.70
N ALA A 22 3.22 -2.42 8.58
CA ALA A 22 2.01 -3.25 8.56
C ALA A 22 2.31 -4.69 9.01
N LYS A 23 3.44 -5.25 8.57
CA LYS A 23 3.89 -6.58 9.00
C LYS A 23 4.22 -6.64 10.49
N ALA A 24 4.87 -5.62 11.04
CA ALA A 24 5.22 -5.56 12.46
C ALA A 24 3.99 -5.43 13.37
N ASN A 25 2.89 -4.89 12.86
CA ASN A 25 1.64 -4.65 13.60
C ASN A 25 0.48 -5.55 13.15
N GLU A 26 0.75 -6.63 12.41
CA GLU A 26 -0.26 -7.60 11.95
C GLU A 26 -1.47 -6.95 11.25
N THR A 27 -1.23 -5.93 10.42
CA THR A 27 -2.25 -5.18 9.70
C THR A 27 -1.98 -5.18 8.19
N TYR A 28 -2.68 -4.33 7.44
CA TYR A 28 -2.58 -4.19 5.99
C TYR A 28 -2.17 -2.79 5.56
N ILE A 29 -1.66 -2.67 4.33
CA ILE A 29 -1.51 -1.39 3.65
C ILE A 29 -2.60 -1.21 2.59
N VAL A 30 -2.93 0.03 2.25
CA VAL A 30 -3.85 0.37 1.15
C VAL A 30 -3.10 1.12 0.07
N TYR A 31 -3.24 0.72 -1.18
CA TYR A 31 -2.64 1.42 -2.31
C TYR A 31 -3.45 1.24 -3.61
N LYS A 32 -3.13 2.09 -4.60
CA LYS A 32 -3.70 2.03 -5.94
C LYS A 32 -2.80 1.20 -6.86
N THR A 33 -3.37 0.20 -7.52
CA THR A 33 -2.68 -0.62 -8.51
C THR A 33 -2.42 0.16 -9.81
N ALA A 34 -1.56 -0.36 -10.68
CA ALA A 34 -1.31 0.22 -11.99
C ALA A 34 -2.58 0.27 -12.87
N GLU A 35 -3.52 -0.64 -12.62
CA GLU A 35 -4.84 -0.71 -13.29
C GLU A 35 -5.85 0.29 -12.69
N GLY A 36 -5.46 0.97 -11.62
CA GLY A 36 -6.25 2.02 -10.99
C GLY A 36 -7.18 1.54 -9.87
N GLN A 37 -7.16 0.25 -9.55
CA GLN A 37 -7.94 -0.35 -8.48
C GLN A 37 -7.32 -0.05 -7.11
N ILE A 38 -8.13 0.20 -6.08
CA ILE A 38 -7.66 0.31 -4.71
C ILE A 38 -7.70 -1.08 -4.06
N VAL A 39 -6.60 -1.48 -3.44
CA VAL A 39 -6.45 -2.79 -2.78
C VAL A 39 -5.87 -2.66 -1.38
N ARG A 40 -6.22 -3.60 -0.52
CA ARG A 40 -5.59 -3.87 0.78
C ARG A 40 -4.62 -5.04 0.62
N GLU A 41 -3.36 -4.88 1.00
CA GLU A 41 -2.37 -5.96 1.05
C GLU A 41 -2.01 -6.27 2.51
N TYR A 42 -2.27 -7.50 2.93
CA TYR A 42 -2.01 -8.01 4.28
C TYR A 42 -0.58 -8.54 4.40
N SER A 43 -0.11 -8.71 5.64
CA SER A 43 1.25 -9.14 5.97
C SER A 43 1.62 -10.56 5.47
N ASP A 44 0.61 -11.38 5.16
CA ASP A 44 0.72 -12.72 4.57
C ASP A 44 0.77 -12.70 3.02
N GLY A 45 0.65 -11.52 2.41
CA GLY A 45 0.63 -11.33 0.97
C GLY A 45 -0.76 -11.42 0.33
N ASN A 46 -1.83 -11.60 1.12
CA ASN A 46 -3.19 -11.55 0.59
C ASN A 46 -3.53 -10.13 0.13
N VAL A 47 -3.99 -10.00 -1.12
CA VAL A 47 -4.40 -8.72 -1.73
C VAL A 47 -5.89 -8.77 -2.01
N ILE A 48 -6.65 -7.88 -1.37
CA ILE A 48 -8.11 -7.82 -1.46
C ILE A 48 -8.54 -6.46 -2.03
N PRO A 49 -9.40 -6.42 -3.06
CA PRO A 49 -10.04 -5.20 -3.51
C PRO A 49 -10.72 -4.44 -2.38
N VAL A 50 -10.57 -3.12 -2.33
CA VAL A 50 -11.44 -2.30 -1.47
C VAL A 50 -12.76 -2.11 -2.20
N SER A 51 -13.84 -2.67 -1.66
CA SER A 51 -15.19 -2.46 -2.17
C SER A 51 -15.89 -1.35 -1.38
N GLU A 52 -16.85 -0.64 -1.99
CA GLU A 52 -17.62 0.42 -1.32
C GLU A 52 -18.39 -0.09 -0.09
N GLN A 53 -18.64 -1.40 0.01
CA GLN A 53 -19.32 -2.02 1.14
C GLN A 53 -18.40 -2.22 2.36
N ASP A 54 -17.08 -2.16 2.19
CA ASP A 54 -16.12 -2.26 3.28
C ASP A 54 -16.00 -0.98 4.12
N GLU A 55 -16.66 0.11 3.70
CA GLU A 55 -16.65 1.40 4.41
C GLU A 55 -17.83 1.59 5.37
N SER A 56 -18.68 0.58 5.56
CA SER A 56 -19.74 0.65 6.57
C SER A 56 -19.15 0.57 7.98
N HIS A 57 -18.64 1.70 8.46
CA HIS A 57 -18.45 1.95 9.88
C HIS A 57 -19.85 2.06 10.51
N VAL A 58 -20.29 1.00 11.20
CA VAL A 58 -21.36 1.06 12.21
C VAL A 58 -20.82 1.64 13.51
#